data_AF-A0A497BPS8-F1
#
_entry.id   AF-A0A497BPS8-F1
#
_cell.length_a   1.000
_cell.length_b   1.000
_cell.length_c   1.000
_cell.angle_alpha   90.00
_cell.angle_beta   90.00
_cell.angle_gamma   90.00
#
_symmetry.space_group_name_H-M   'P 1'
#
loop_
_entity.id
_entity.type
_entity.pdbx_description
1 polymer ?
#
loop_
_entity_poly.entity_id
_entity_poly.type
_entity_poly.pdbx_seq_one_letter_code
_entity_poly.pdbx_strand_id
1 'polypeptide(L)'
;NTAILFFAMTLMMMFHDSIGAFSKRVLFIVFAASVIVSHYSTAYVFFFILLFAWLATLAVTRALQRRFKRRAASRGRGAVESVLTSGKATVQETPYVTVHFSKGISFTIVALFFCMMFLWYSQVTRAPFSAGVETLQQTWTNLRDFFVLEARSSTVGAAFGGTVAGKGIPNWTHLIVNWTAIAFIAGGVLLMALRLGQAATGSKRTRVGSGILTGRVDAEHLGVSLACSAVLVLGVALPYVSIAYSLGRVVLQPMVVLAMYFAVGGAALSLAIRSRWLWLVVLVLVAYFLCTAGALYEVFGRSNNVALNSDMEATATGIIRDQDSRAAKWLSETGTADETVYTGSYEPEILASQGGISPFRIDQQLVEAHEKGWDTQGYIYLGYLEVVGGEIIAYRSRGAERVDMTELAGALAGSNKVYASNGSEVYR
;
A
#
# COMPACT_ATOMS: atom_id res chain seq x y z
N ASN A 1 8.89 6.09 -8.79
CA ASN A 1 8.61 6.98 -7.65
C ASN A 1 9.92 7.29 -6.91
N THR A 2 10.59 8.39 -7.26
CA THR A 2 11.89 8.80 -6.69
C THR A 2 11.82 9.17 -5.20
N ALA A 3 10.65 9.56 -4.69
CA ALA A 3 10.47 9.90 -3.28
C ALA A 3 10.77 8.71 -2.33
N ILE A 4 10.54 7.47 -2.79
CA ILE A 4 10.85 6.26 -2.01
C ILE A 4 12.37 6.11 -1.77
N LEU A 5 13.20 6.49 -2.76
CA LEU A 5 14.66 6.48 -2.62
C LEU A 5 15.10 7.42 -1.49
N PHE A 6 14.61 8.67 -1.51
CA PHE A 6 14.95 9.66 -0.47
C PHE A 6 14.42 9.27 0.92
N PHE A 7 13.25 8.64 0.99
CA PHE A 7 12.75 8.03 2.22
C PHE A 7 13.71 6.94 2.75
N ALA A 8 14.13 6.00 1.90
CA ALA A 8 15.06 4.94 2.28
C ALA A 8 16.43 5.49 2.71
N MET A 9 16.96 6.49 1.99
CA MET A 9 18.20 7.18 2.37
C MET A 9 18.06 7.91 3.72
N THR A 10 16.89 8.47 4.02
CA THR A 10 16.63 9.10 5.31
C THR A 10 16.67 8.06 6.45
N LEU A 11 16.03 6.91 6.27
CA LEU A 11 16.07 5.83 7.26
C LEU A 11 17.50 5.32 7.47
N MET A 12 18.22 5.04 6.38
CA MET A 12 19.62 4.59 6.45
C MET A 12 20.50 5.61 7.17
N MET A 13 20.39 6.89 6.83
CA MET A 13 21.13 7.98 7.48
C MET A 13 20.81 8.10 8.97
N MET A 14 19.53 7.92 9.37
CA MET A 14 19.14 8.00 10.76
C MET A 14 19.82 6.93 11.62
N PHE A 15 19.83 5.69 11.12
CA PHE A 15 20.37 4.53 11.84
C PHE A 15 21.87 4.29 11.64
N HIS A 16 22.56 5.14 10.86
CA HIS A 16 24.01 5.03 10.68
C HIS A 16 24.78 5.70 11.82
N ASP A 17 25.59 4.94 12.57
CA ASP A 17 26.30 5.46 13.75
C ASP A 17 27.49 6.37 13.42
N SER A 18 28.11 6.22 12.23
CA SER A 18 29.32 6.99 11.89
C SER A 18 29.05 8.42 11.39
N ILE A 19 27.79 8.77 11.09
CA ILE A 19 27.46 10.08 10.53
C ILE A 19 27.32 11.09 11.67
N GLY A 20 28.12 12.15 11.63
CA GLY A 20 28.06 13.24 12.61
C GLY A 20 26.67 13.90 12.69
N ALA A 21 26.29 14.38 13.88
CA ALA A 21 24.96 14.93 14.14
C ALA A 21 24.61 16.14 13.25
N PHE A 22 25.59 16.97 12.91
CA PHE A 22 25.39 18.09 11.98
C PHE A 22 25.06 17.59 10.57
N SER A 23 25.87 16.68 10.04
CA SER A 23 25.65 16.08 8.72
C SER A 23 24.29 15.36 8.63
N LYS A 24 23.86 14.65 9.69
CA LYS A 24 22.52 14.05 9.75
C LYS A 24 21.41 15.10 9.62
N ARG A 25 21.55 16.27 10.24
CA ARG A 25 20.55 17.35 10.14
C ARG A 25 20.48 17.93 8.74
N VAL A 26 21.63 18.20 8.12
CA VAL A 26 21.71 18.73 6.74
C VAL A 26 21.14 17.72 5.75
N LEU A 27 21.56 16.46 5.83
CA LEU A 27 21.06 15.39 4.97
C LEU A 27 19.56 15.16 5.15
N PHE A 28 19.05 15.21 6.39
CA PHE A 28 17.61 15.13 6.63
C PHE A 28 16.84 16.24 5.91
N ILE A 29 17.31 17.49 5.97
CA ILE A 29 16.65 18.62 5.28
C ILE A 29 16.65 18.38 3.77
N VAL A 30 17.78 17.97 3.20
CA VAL A 30 17.89 17.68 1.76
C VAL A 30 16.94 16.56 1.35
N PHE A 31 16.96 15.42 2.05
CA PHE A 31 16.11 14.29 1.72
C PHE A 31 14.63 14.59 1.95
N ALA A 32 14.28 15.32 3.02
CA ALA A 32 12.91 15.75 3.28
C ALA A 32 12.38 16.64 2.15
N ALA A 33 13.15 17.65 1.73
CA ALA A 33 12.81 18.49 0.59
C ALA A 33 12.62 17.65 -0.68
N SER A 34 13.54 16.72 -0.96
CA SER A 34 13.44 15.84 -2.13
C SER A 34 12.21 14.94 -2.10
N VAL A 35 11.82 14.38 -0.95
CA VAL A 35 10.56 13.60 -0.81
C VAL A 35 9.36 14.49 -1.12
N ILE A 36 9.30 15.69 -0.53
CA ILE A 36 8.18 16.63 -0.65
C ILE A 36 8.01 17.10 -2.11
N VAL A 37 9.10 17.47 -2.77
CA VAL A 37 9.03 17.95 -4.16
C VAL A 37 8.76 16.80 -5.13
N SER A 38 9.26 15.58 -4.85
CA SER A 38 9.14 14.46 -5.78
C SER A 38 7.75 13.84 -5.81
N HIS A 39 7.08 13.68 -4.66
CA HIS A 39 5.78 13.01 -4.64
C HIS A 39 4.94 13.30 -3.38
N TYR A 40 3.78 13.94 -3.56
CA TYR A 40 2.93 14.36 -2.44
C TYR A 40 2.41 13.23 -1.55
N SER A 41 1.84 12.18 -2.16
CA SER A 41 1.27 11.06 -1.40
C SER A 41 2.32 10.37 -0.51
N THR A 42 3.51 10.11 -1.04
CA THR A 42 4.66 9.55 -0.33
C THR A 42 5.16 10.47 0.80
N ALA A 43 5.10 11.79 0.61
CA ALA A 43 5.46 12.75 1.65
C ALA A 43 4.48 12.74 2.83
N TYR A 44 3.16 12.65 2.58
CA TYR A 44 2.16 12.52 3.64
C TYR A 44 2.34 11.23 4.45
N VAL A 45 2.55 10.09 3.78
CA VAL A 45 2.85 8.82 4.45
C VAL A 45 4.12 8.95 5.28
N PHE A 46 5.17 9.58 4.76
CA PHE A 46 6.41 9.79 5.50
C PHE A 46 6.21 10.68 6.74
N PHE A 47 5.44 11.77 6.61
CA PHE A 47 5.07 12.63 7.73
C PHE A 47 4.39 11.82 8.86
N PHE A 48 3.40 10.99 8.54
CA PHE A 48 2.73 10.15 9.53
C PHE A 48 3.65 9.10 10.16
N ILE A 49 4.57 8.51 9.38
CA ILE A 49 5.61 7.62 9.92
C ILE A 49 6.47 8.37 10.95
N LEU A 50 6.96 9.57 10.62
CA LEU A 50 7.77 10.38 11.55
C LEU A 50 6.98 10.75 12.81
N LEU A 51 5.73 11.20 12.65
CA LEU A 51 4.85 11.59 13.75
C LEU A 51 4.58 10.41 14.68
N PHE A 52 4.14 9.27 14.15
CA PHE A 52 3.84 8.09 14.95
C PHE A 52 5.09 7.46 15.53
N ALA A 53 6.24 7.53 14.86
CA ALA A 53 7.49 7.00 15.41
C ALA A 53 7.97 7.84 16.60
N TRP A 54 7.88 9.17 16.51
CA TRP A 54 8.13 10.04 17.67
C TRP A 54 7.20 9.69 18.86
N LEU A 55 5.90 9.56 18.61
CA LEU A 55 4.92 9.17 19.64
C LEU A 55 5.19 7.77 20.20
N ALA A 56 5.54 6.81 19.35
CA ALA A 56 5.84 5.44 19.74
C ALA A 56 7.11 5.37 20.60
N THR A 57 8.20 6.02 20.20
CA THR A 57 9.43 6.09 21.00
C THR A 57 9.17 6.75 22.36
N LEU A 58 8.33 7.79 22.40
CA LEU A 58 7.94 8.45 23.64
C LEU A 58 7.11 7.52 24.55
N ALA A 59 6.15 6.79 23.98
CA ALA A 59 5.34 5.82 24.71
C ALA A 59 6.17 4.66 25.25
N VAL A 60 7.05 4.08 24.42
CA VAL A 60 7.98 2.99 24.79
C VAL A 60 8.91 3.43 25.90
N THR A 61 9.54 4.59 25.77
CA THR A 61 10.47 5.11 26.79
C THR A 61 9.76 5.33 28.12
N ARG A 62 8.57 5.95 28.11
CA ARG A 62 7.77 6.15 29.34
C ARG A 62 7.32 4.84 29.96
N ALA A 63 6.90 3.86 29.15
CA ALA A 63 6.51 2.55 29.62
C ALA A 63 7.69 1.82 30.30
N LEU A 64 8.87 1.88 29.71
CA LEU A 64 10.10 1.33 30.27
C LEU A 64 10.48 2.04 31.58
N GLN A 65 10.51 3.38 31.60
CA GLN A 65 10.82 4.16 32.81
C GLN A 65 9.85 3.86 33.96
N ARG A 66 8.54 3.77 33.69
CA ARG A 66 7.54 3.40 34.70
C ARG A 66 7.80 2.00 35.26
N ARG A 67 8.17 1.04 34.41
CA ARG A 67 8.50 -0.33 34.84
C ARG A 67 9.80 -0.39 35.66
N PHE A 68 10.83 0.35 35.26
CA PHE A 68 12.07 0.48 36.05
C PHE A 68 11.82 1.12 37.41
N LYS A 69 11.03 2.21 37.49
CA LYS A 69 10.67 2.86 38.76
C LYS A 69 9.89 1.93 39.68
N ARG A 70 8.92 1.17 39.16
CA ARG A 70 8.19 0.14 39.93
C ARG A 70 9.12 -0.95 40.47
N ARG A 71 10.12 -1.35 39.69
CA ARG A 71 11.14 -2.32 40.12
C ARG A 71 12.08 -1.76 41.17
N ALA A 72 12.54 -0.52 41.03
CA ALA A 72 13.35 0.13 42.07
C ALA A 72 12.57 0.22 43.39
N ALA A 73 11.28 0.53 43.33
CA ALA A 73 10.40 0.54 44.51
C ALA A 73 10.17 -0.85 45.13
N SER A 74 10.05 -1.92 44.34
CA SER A 74 9.88 -3.29 44.86
C SER A 74 11.19 -3.87 45.42
N ARG A 75 12.33 -3.61 44.76
CA ARG A 75 13.67 -4.01 45.23
C ARG A 75 14.12 -3.21 46.44
N GLY A 76 13.75 -1.92 46.52
CA GLY A 76 14.02 -1.06 47.67
C GLY A 76 13.28 -1.47 48.95
N ARG A 77 12.16 -2.19 48.85
CA ARG A 77 11.51 -2.84 50.01
C ARG A 77 12.16 -4.17 50.36
N GLY A 78 12.36 -5.07 49.37
CA GLY A 78 12.92 -6.40 49.62
C GLY A 78 14.40 -6.43 50.03
N ALA A 79 15.22 -5.48 49.55
CA ALA A 79 16.63 -5.39 49.91
C ALA A 79 16.83 -4.87 51.34
N VAL A 80 15.97 -3.96 51.82
CA VAL A 80 16.01 -3.46 53.20
C VAL A 80 15.63 -4.59 54.16
N GLU A 81 14.62 -5.40 53.81
CA GLU A 81 14.15 -6.53 54.61
C GLU A 81 15.16 -7.70 54.65
N SER A 82 15.89 -7.97 53.55
CA SER A 82 16.94 -8.99 53.50
C SER A 82 18.26 -8.55 54.17
N VAL A 83 18.59 -7.26 54.15
CA VAL A 83 19.80 -6.72 54.80
C VAL A 83 19.62 -6.69 56.32
N LEU A 84 18.42 -6.38 56.80
CA LEU A 84 18.06 -6.44 58.22
C LEU A 84 18.09 -7.86 58.80
N THR A 85 18.02 -8.90 57.96
CA THR A 85 17.93 -10.31 58.40
C THR A 85 19.19 -11.15 58.14
N SER A 86 20.12 -10.75 57.26
CA SER A 86 21.23 -11.63 56.82
C SER A 86 22.65 -11.05 56.92
N GLY A 87 22.84 -9.76 57.21
CA GLY A 87 24.16 -9.22 57.61
C GLY A 87 25.33 -9.37 56.63
N LYS A 88 25.13 -9.81 55.37
CA LYS A 88 26.16 -9.85 54.32
C LYS A 88 25.56 -9.51 52.96
N ALA A 89 26.00 -8.39 52.38
CA ALA A 89 25.64 -7.99 51.02
C ALA A 89 26.78 -8.35 50.06
N THR A 90 26.66 -9.49 49.38
CA THR A 90 27.52 -9.81 48.22
C THR A 90 26.83 -9.27 46.97
N VAL A 91 27.34 -8.18 46.42
CA VAL A 91 26.83 -7.58 45.17
C VAL A 91 27.36 -8.39 43.99
N GLN A 92 26.54 -9.31 43.48
CA GLN A 92 26.82 -10.02 42.23
C GLN A 92 26.42 -9.12 41.05
N GLU A 93 27.41 -8.65 40.28
CA GLU A 93 27.18 -7.93 39.03
C GLU A 93 26.45 -8.84 38.03
N THR A 94 25.29 -8.38 37.55
CA THR A 94 24.45 -9.12 36.59
C THR A 94 24.67 -8.56 35.19
N PRO A 95 24.62 -9.37 34.11
CA PRO A 95 24.78 -8.89 32.75
C PRO A 95 23.49 -8.17 32.35
N TYR A 96 23.49 -6.85 32.41
CA TYR A 96 22.36 -6.02 32.02
C TYR A 96 22.25 -5.95 30.49
N VAL A 97 21.03 -6.18 29.97
CA VAL A 97 20.65 -5.72 28.62
C VAL A 97 20.69 -4.20 28.66
N THR A 98 21.72 -3.59 28.08
CA THR A 98 21.79 -2.14 27.88
C THR A 98 20.82 -1.75 26.78
N VAL A 99 19.69 -1.15 27.17
CA VAL A 99 18.82 -0.43 26.24
C VAL A 99 19.45 0.93 26.00
N HIS A 100 19.99 1.13 24.80
CA HIS A 100 20.52 2.42 24.40
C HIS A 100 19.36 3.30 23.90
N PHE A 101 19.19 4.47 24.51
CA PHE A 101 18.31 5.50 24.00
C PHE A 101 19.21 6.51 23.28
N SER A 102 19.30 6.43 21.95
CA SER A 102 19.84 7.57 21.21
C SER A 102 18.76 8.68 21.21
N LYS A 103 19.13 9.90 20.84
CA LYS A 103 18.13 10.95 20.59
C LYS A 103 17.40 10.56 19.30
N GLY A 104 16.37 9.71 19.42
CA GLY A 104 15.54 9.25 18.32
C GLY A 104 14.81 10.40 17.60
N ILE A 105 13.79 10.08 16.80
CA ILE A 105 13.00 11.09 16.08
C ILE A 105 12.50 12.14 17.07
N SER A 106 12.99 13.37 16.91
CA SER A 106 12.65 14.47 17.80
C SER A 106 11.42 15.20 17.28
N PHE A 107 10.71 15.86 18.19
CA PHE A 107 9.62 16.78 17.82
C PHE A 107 10.08 17.82 16.80
N THR A 108 11.31 18.33 16.93
CA THR A 108 11.90 19.30 15.99
C THR A 108 11.96 18.76 14.56
N ILE A 109 12.33 17.49 14.36
CA ILE A 109 12.38 16.85 13.03
C ILE A 109 10.98 16.76 12.43
N VAL A 110 9.99 16.33 13.23
CA VAL A 110 8.58 16.22 12.79
C VAL A 110 8.02 17.59 12.42
N ALA A 111 8.23 18.59 13.29
CA ALA A 111 7.78 19.95 13.06
C ALA A 111 8.45 20.58 11.84
N LEU A 112 9.76 20.37 11.66
CA LEU A 112 10.49 20.86 10.49
C LEU A 112 9.94 20.25 9.19
N PHE A 113 9.74 18.93 9.16
CA PHE A 113 9.15 18.25 8.00
C PHE A 113 7.74 18.78 7.69
N PHE A 114 6.91 18.95 8.72
CA PHE A 114 5.58 19.54 8.57
C PHE A 114 5.64 20.96 8.00
N CYS A 115 6.50 21.83 8.53
CA CYS A 115 6.64 23.19 8.04
C CYS A 115 7.07 23.23 6.57
N MET A 116 8.05 22.42 6.17
CA MET A 116 8.48 22.32 4.77
C MET A 116 7.34 21.82 3.86
N MET A 117 6.64 20.78 4.31
CA MET A 117 5.51 20.20 3.59
C MET A 117 4.35 21.19 3.45
N PHE A 118 4.04 21.91 4.53
CA PHE A 118 3.01 22.94 4.56
C PHE A 118 3.35 24.10 3.61
N LEU A 119 4.57 24.64 3.68
CA LEU A 119 4.98 25.72 2.79
C LEU A 119 4.87 25.29 1.31
N TRP A 120 5.36 24.10 0.97
CA TRP A 120 5.30 23.62 -0.41
C TRP A 120 3.87 23.31 -0.88
N TYR A 121 3.10 22.52 -0.13
CA TYR A 121 1.77 22.10 -0.58
C TYR A 121 0.67 23.13 -0.36
N SER A 122 0.74 23.94 0.69
CA SER A 122 -0.29 24.95 0.98
C SER A 122 -0.04 26.24 0.21
N GLN A 123 1.22 26.69 0.12
CA GLN A 123 1.53 28.02 -0.45
C GLN A 123 1.93 27.94 -1.93
N VAL A 124 2.68 26.91 -2.33
CA VAL A 124 3.20 26.81 -3.71
C VAL A 124 2.24 26.04 -4.61
N THR A 125 1.93 24.78 -4.31
CA THR A 125 1.17 23.91 -5.24
C THR A 125 -0.34 23.86 -4.99
N ARG A 126 -0.79 24.10 -3.75
CA ARG A 126 -2.19 24.12 -3.27
C ARG A 126 -2.96 22.80 -3.38
N ALA A 127 -2.97 22.17 -4.55
CA ALA A 127 -3.80 20.99 -4.81
C ALA A 127 -3.55 19.82 -3.82
N PRO A 128 -2.30 19.43 -3.49
CA PRO A 128 -2.07 18.35 -2.53
C PRO A 128 -2.54 18.70 -1.12
N PHE A 129 -2.45 19.96 -0.72
CA PHE A 129 -2.93 20.42 0.58
C PHE A 129 -4.45 20.35 0.66
N SER A 130 -5.15 20.86 -0.36
CA SER A 130 -6.61 20.77 -0.45
C SER A 130 -7.09 19.33 -0.42
N ALA A 131 -6.48 18.44 -1.22
CA ALA A 131 -6.82 17.02 -1.22
C ALA A 131 -6.56 16.35 0.14
N GLY A 132 -5.47 16.72 0.83
CA GLY A 132 -5.18 16.24 2.18
C GLY A 132 -6.21 16.69 3.22
N VAL A 133 -6.63 17.95 3.18
CA VAL A 133 -7.68 18.49 4.07
C VAL A 133 -9.02 17.84 3.78
N GLU A 134 -9.39 17.71 2.50
CA GLU A 134 -10.62 17.04 2.08
C GLU A 134 -10.66 15.58 2.56
N THR A 135 -9.55 14.85 2.41
CA THR A 135 -9.45 13.47 2.90
C THR A 135 -9.67 13.40 4.42
N LEU A 136 -9.03 14.29 5.19
CA LEU A 136 -9.22 14.35 6.64
C LEU A 136 -10.67 14.68 7.02
N GLN A 137 -11.28 15.63 6.31
CA GLN A 137 -12.67 16.00 6.50
C GLN A 137 -13.61 14.83 6.21
N GLN A 138 -13.45 14.17 5.06
CA GLN A 138 -14.25 13.00 4.66
C GLN A 138 -14.11 11.84 5.65
N THR A 139 -12.88 11.54 6.11
CA THR A 139 -12.66 10.51 7.13
C THR A 139 -13.32 10.88 8.46
N TRP A 140 -13.22 12.14 8.90
CA TRP A 140 -13.77 12.60 10.17
C TRP A 140 -15.30 12.60 10.18
N THR A 141 -15.94 13.14 9.15
CA THR A 141 -17.41 13.22 9.05
C THR A 141 -18.06 11.86 8.89
N ASN A 142 -17.34 10.89 8.33
CA ASN A 142 -17.84 9.53 8.10
C ASN A 142 -17.24 8.49 9.06
N LEU A 143 -16.80 8.89 10.26
CA LEU A 143 -16.32 7.93 11.28
C LEU A 143 -17.37 6.89 11.69
N ARG A 144 -18.67 7.17 11.48
CA ARG A 144 -19.75 6.19 11.67
C ARG A 144 -19.62 4.96 10.75
N ASP A 145 -18.98 5.13 9.59
CA ASP A 145 -18.75 4.08 8.58
C ASP A 145 -17.46 3.29 8.88
N PHE A 146 -17.00 3.30 10.14
CA PHE A 146 -15.78 2.61 10.57
C PHE A 146 -15.81 1.11 10.28
N PHE A 147 -16.96 0.45 10.40
CA PHE A 147 -17.12 -0.99 10.16
C PHE A 147 -17.71 -1.33 8.78
N VAL A 148 -17.97 -0.31 7.95
CA VAL A 148 -18.55 -0.49 6.60
C VAL A 148 -17.41 -0.73 5.60
N LEU A 149 -17.39 -1.90 4.97
CA LEU A 149 -16.32 -2.29 4.04
C LEU A 149 -16.36 -1.43 2.76
N GLU A 150 -17.55 -1.00 2.36
CA GLU A 150 -17.83 -0.18 1.18
C GLU A 150 -17.24 1.23 1.29
N ALA A 151 -16.98 1.71 2.52
CA ALA A 151 -16.29 2.98 2.73
C ALA A 151 -14.75 2.84 2.58
N ARG A 152 -14.26 1.72 2.05
CA ARG A 152 -12.84 1.42 1.73
C ARG A 152 -12.69 1.16 0.24
N SER A 153 -11.46 1.23 -0.28
CA SER A 153 -11.24 0.92 -1.70
C SER A 153 -11.46 -0.55 -2.02
N SER A 154 -11.79 -0.84 -3.29
CA SER A 154 -11.95 -2.20 -3.81
C SER A 154 -10.72 -3.08 -3.55
N THR A 155 -9.52 -2.51 -3.51
CA THR A 155 -8.28 -3.21 -3.15
C THR A 155 -8.31 -3.73 -1.72
N VAL A 156 -8.84 -2.95 -0.76
CA VAL A 156 -9.02 -3.40 0.62
C VAL A 156 -10.06 -4.52 0.68
N GLY A 157 -11.20 -4.35 0.01
CA GLY A 157 -12.22 -5.41 -0.10
C GLY A 157 -11.64 -6.71 -0.65
N ALA A 158 -10.84 -6.64 -1.70
CA ALA A 158 -10.15 -7.79 -2.29
C ALA A 158 -9.16 -8.46 -1.32
N ALA A 159 -8.42 -7.67 -0.53
CA ALA A 159 -7.49 -8.18 0.48
C ALA A 159 -8.19 -8.95 1.62
N PHE A 160 -9.48 -8.68 1.87
CA PHE A 160 -10.31 -9.43 2.81
C PHE A 160 -11.16 -10.53 2.15
N GLY A 161 -10.92 -10.83 0.86
CA GLY A 161 -11.61 -11.91 0.15
C GLY A 161 -12.92 -11.50 -0.52
N GLY A 162 -13.34 -10.24 -0.42
CA GLY A 162 -14.62 -9.75 -0.97
C GLY A 162 -14.78 -9.95 -2.48
N THR A 163 -13.67 -10.07 -3.21
CA THR A 163 -13.68 -10.33 -4.66
C THR A 163 -13.10 -11.69 -5.03
N VAL A 164 -12.82 -12.58 -4.06
CA VAL A 164 -12.09 -13.84 -4.33
C VAL A 164 -13.06 -14.99 -4.64
N ALA A 165 -14.29 -14.92 -4.13
CA ALA A 165 -15.36 -15.84 -4.51
C ALA A 165 -15.57 -15.81 -6.04
N GLY A 166 -15.49 -16.97 -6.69
CA GLY A 166 -15.64 -17.11 -8.16
C GLY A 166 -14.36 -16.89 -8.99
N LYS A 167 -13.29 -16.29 -8.43
CA LYS A 167 -12.06 -15.98 -9.21
C LYS A 167 -11.03 -17.11 -9.32
N GLY A 168 -11.35 -18.31 -8.84
CA GLY A 168 -10.53 -19.52 -9.02
C GLY A 168 -9.33 -19.65 -8.06
N ILE A 169 -8.60 -20.76 -8.22
CA ILE A 169 -7.51 -21.20 -7.32
C ILE A 169 -6.38 -20.15 -7.18
N PRO A 170 -5.87 -19.51 -8.27
CA PRO A 170 -4.77 -18.55 -8.16
C PRO A 170 -5.04 -17.40 -7.19
N ASN A 171 -6.28 -16.90 -7.16
CA ASN A 171 -6.66 -15.79 -6.28
C ASN A 171 -6.74 -16.20 -4.82
N TRP A 172 -7.23 -17.41 -4.52
CA TRP A 172 -7.19 -17.98 -3.17
C TRP A 172 -5.75 -18.21 -2.69
N THR A 173 -4.90 -18.77 -3.55
CA THR A 173 -3.48 -18.97 -3.23
C THR A 173 -2.80 -17.63 -2.95
N HIS A 174 -3.00 -16.62 -3.80
CA HIS A 174 -2.44 -15.28 -3.60
C HIS A 174 -2.92 -14.64 -2.30
N LEU A 175 -4.21 -14.76 -1.96
CA LEU A 175 -4.77 -14.29 -0.70
C LEU A 175 -4.07 -14.94 0.51
N ILE A 176 -3.96 -16.26 0.52
CA ILE A 176 -3.34 -17.03 1.61
C ILE A 176 -1.87 -16.65 1.78
N VAL A 177 -1.13 -16.54 0.68
CA VAL A 177 0.29 -16.18 0.68
C VAL A 177 0.48 -14.76 1.23
N ASN A 178 -0.36 -13.80 0.82
CA ASN A 178 -0.32 -12.43 1.35
C ASN A 178 -0.59 -12.38 2.87
N TRP A 179 -1.62 -13.06 3.34
CA TRP A 179 -1.93 -13.12 4.78
C TRP A 179 -0.86 -13.85 5.58
N THR A 180 -0.22 -14.86 5.01
CA THR A 180 0.92 -15.54 5.62
C THR A 180 2.11 -14.58 5.78
N ALA A 181 2.40 -13.77 4.76
CA ALA A 181 3.46 -12.77 4.85
C ALA A 181 3.15 -11.67 5.89
N ILE A 182 1.91 -11.20 5.94
CA ILE A 182 1.45 -10.25 6.97
C ILE A 182 1.58 -10.87 8.36
N ALA A 183 1.21 -12.15 8.54
CA ALA A 183 1.34 -12.85 9.81
C ALA A 183 2.80 -12.98 10.27
N PHE A 184 3.74 -13.21 9.34
CA PHE A 184 5.18 -13.23 9.64
C PHE A 184 5.63 -11.84 10.13
N ILE A 185 5.26 -10.77 9.43
CA ILE A 185 5.61 -9.40 9.84
C ILE A 185 5.02 -9.07 11.22
N ALA A 186 3.71 -9.27 11.39
CA ALA A 186 3.00 -8.95 12.63
C ALA A 186 3.55 -9.77 13.82
N GLY A 187 3.79 -11.07 13.61
CA GLY A 187 4.40 -11.96 14.60
C GLY A 187 5.82 -11.52 14.96
N GLY A 188 6.61 -11.09 13.98
CA GLY A 188 7.96 -10.56 14.20
C GLY A 188 7.97 -9.28 15.04
N VAL A 189 7.11 -8.30 14.69
CA VAL A 189 6.96 -7.05 15.45
C VAL A 189 6.49 -7.34 16.87
N LEU A 190 5.47 -8.18 17.04
CA LEU A 190 4.93 -8.55 18.36
C LEU A 190 5.99 -9.24 19.22
N LEU A 191 6.72 -10.21 18.67
CA LEU A 191 7.78 -10.91 19.39
C LEU A 191 8.86 -9.93 19.88
N MET A 192 9.27 -8.97 19.04
CA MET A 192 10.26 -7.97 19.44
C MET A 192 9.74 -7.02 20.51
N ALA A 193 8.48 -6.57 20.40
CA ALA A 193 7.86 -5.76 21.45
C ALA A 193 7.76 -6.48 22.79
N LEU A 194 7.36 -7.77 22.78
CA LEU A 194 7.29 -8.60 23.98
C LEU A 194 8.67 -8.80 24.61
N ARG A 195 9.72 -9.02 23.81
CA ARG A 195 11.09 -9.17 24.31
C ARG A 195 11.63 -7.91 24.97
N LEU A 196 11.40 -6.74 24.38
CA LEU A 196 11.79 -5.48 25.02
C LEU A 196 11.07 -5.31 26.37
N GLY A 197 9.79 -5.70 26.43
CA GLY A 197 9.01 -5.75 27.65
C GLY A 197 9.56 -6.71 28.71
N GLN A 198 10.02 -7.90 28.31
CA GLN A 198 10.61 -8.93 29.19
C GLN A 198 12.02 -8.56 29.68
N ALA A 199 12.84 -7.96 28.82
CA ALA A 199 14.17 -7.44 29.20
C ALA A 199 14.04 -6.37 30.30
N ALA A 200 13.03 -5.50 30.19
CA ALA A 200 12.74 -4.48 31.21
C ALA A 200 12.25 -5.07 32.54
N THR A 201 11.52 -6.19 32.52
CA THR A 201 11.00 -6.85 33.73
C THR A 201 12.01 -7.79 34.38
N GLY A 202 13.14 -8.08 33.72
CA GLY A 202 14.18 -8.98 34.24
C GLY A 202 13.75 -10.44 34.31
N SER A 203 12.75 -10.84 33.50
CA SER A 203 12.32 -12.24 33.44
C SER A 203 13.47 -13.12 32.96
N LYS A 204 13.69 -14.27 33.62
CA LYS A 204 14.73 -15.23 33.27
C LYS A 204 14.50 -15.74 31.84
N ARG A 205 15.29 -15.21 30.91
CA ARG A 205 15.79 -15.81 29.66
C ARG A 205 14.84 -16.83 29.01
N THR A 206 14.00 -16.38 28.08
CA THR A 206 13.58 -17.26 26.99
C THR A 206 14.84 -17.52 26.14
N ARG A 207 15.47 -18.69 26.32
CA ARG A 207 16.50 -19.20 25.40
C ARG A 207 15.82 -19.48 24.07
N VAL A 208 15.65 -18.44 23.26
CA VAL A 208 15.28 -18.62 21.86
C VAL A 208 16.59 -18.72 21.09
N GLY A 209 17.01 -19.96 20.85
CA GLY A 209 18.26 -20.27 20.18
C GLY A 209 18.19 -19.95 18.69
N SER A 210 18.57 -18.73 18.31
CA SER A 210 19.17 -18.45 17.00
C SER A 210 19.88 -17.09 17.05
N GLY A 211 21.07 -16.99 16.42
CA GLY A 211 21.88 -15.76 16.39
C GLY A 211 21.15 -14.54 15.80
N ILE A 212 20.16 -14.79 14.93
CA ILE A 212 19.29 -13.76 14.33
C ILE A 212 18.35 -13.13 15.35
N LEU A 213 17.91 -13.94 16.31
CA LEU A 213 17.05 -13.49 17.40
C LEU A 213 17.85 -12.90 18.57
N THR A 214 19.18 -12.86 18.51
CA THR A 214 20.03 -12.25 19.55
C THR A 214 20.58 -10.88 19.17
N GLY A 215 20.19 -10.33 18.01
CA GLY A 215 20.57 -8.98 17.58
C GLY A 215 20.10 -7.91 18.58
N ARG A 216 20.93 -6.89 18.77
CA ARG A 216 20.55 -5.68 19.52
C ARG A 216 19.43 -5.00 18.75
N VAL A 217 18.25 -4.90 19.35
CA VAL A 217 17.14 -4.14 18.76
C VAL A 217 17.08 -2.81 19.49
N ASP A 218 17.44 -1.73 18.80
CA ASP A 218 17.30 -0.41 19.37
C ASP A 218 15.82 -0.06 19.50
N ALA A 219 15.45 0.56 20.62
CA ALA A 219 14.07 0.99 20.87
C ALA A 219 13.55 1.94 19.78
N GLU A 220 14.45 2.60 19.07
CA GLU A 220 14.15 3.47 17.92
C GLU A 220 13.70 2.68 16.69
N HIS A 221 14.40 1.61 16.34
CA HIS A 221 14.00 0.71 15.25
C HIS A 221 12.62 0.12 15.52
N LEU A 222 12.35 -0.33 16.76
CA LEU A 222 11.01 -0.78 17.16
C LEU A 222 9.96 0.34 17.14
N GLY A 223 10.33 1.56 17.54
CA GLY A 223 9.45 2.73 17.47
C GLY A 223 9.02 3.04 16.03
N VAL A 224 9.97 3.03 15.10
CA VAL A 224 9.69 3.21 13.66
C VAL A 224 8.87 2.04 13.11
N SER A 225 9.17 0.79 13.50
CA SER A 225 8.37 -0.36 13.04
C SER A 225 6.93 -0.29 13.51
N LEU A 226 6.69 0.10 14.77
CA LEU A 226 5.34 0.29 15.32
C LEU A 226 4.60 1.42 14.60
N ALA A 227 5.30 2.50 14.25
CA ALA A 227 4.74 3.58 13.44
C ALA A 227 4.34 3.09 12.04
N CYS A 228 5.22 2.35 11.37
CA CYS A 228 4.94 1.73 10.08
C CYS A 228 3.72 0.78 10.15
N SER A 229 3.63 -0.05 11.18
CA SER A 229 2.45 -0.90 11.42
C SER A 229 1.18 -0.08 11.65
N ALA A 230 1.25 1.01 12.43
CA ALA A 230 0.12 1.88 12.69
C ALA A 230 -0.37 2.57 11.40
N VAL A 231 0.54 3.06 10.56
CA VAL A 231 0.18 3.65 9.24
C VAL A 231 -0.55 2.63 8.37
N LEU A 232 -0.08 1.38 8.30
CA LEU A 232 -0.75 0.33 7.53
C LEU A 232 -2.15 0.04 8.08
N VAL A 233 -2.28 -0.14 9.40
CA VAL A 233 -3.55 -0.41 10.05
C VAL A 233 -4.53 0.73 9.82
N LEU A 234 -4.11 1.98 10.01
CA LEU A 234 -4.95 3.16 9.80
C LEU A 234 -5.34 3.33 8.33
N GLY A 235 -4.43 3.06 7.40
CA GLY A 235 -4.70 3.12 5.97
C GLY A 235 -5.79 2.14 5.52
N VAL A 236 -5.93 1.01 6.22
CA VAL A 236 -6.97 -0.01 5.96
C VAL A 236 -8.24 0.25 6.79
N ALA A 237 -8.09 0.58 8.07
CA ALA A 237 -9.20 0.66 9.01
C ALA A 237 -10.03 1.94 8.88
N LEU A 238 -9.40 3.09 8.60
CA LEU A 238 -10.12 4.36 8.55
C LEU A 238 -10.96 4.50 7.26
N PRO A 239 -12.19 5.03 7.36
CA PRO A 239 -13.06 5.24 6.20
C PRO A 239 -12.47 6.28 5.26
N TYR A 240 -12.65 6.06 3.96
CA TYR A 240 -12.19 6.91 2.85
C TYR A 240 -10.67 7.09 2.70
N VAL A 241 -9.84 6.69 3.67
CA VAL A 241 -8.37 6.81 3.58
C VAL A 241 -7.82 5.96 2.44
N SER A 242 -8.24 4.70 2.31
CA SER A 242 -7.78 3.80 1.23
C SER A 242 -8.37 4.12 -0.14
N ILE A 243 -9.41 4.97 -0.20
CA ILE A 243 -10.00 5.49 -1.44
C ILE A 243 -9.18 6.70 -1.90
N ALA A 244 -8.91 7.65 -0.99
CA ALA A 244 -8.11 8.83 -1.28
C ALA A 244 -6.63 8.50 -1.52
N TYR A 245 -6.11 7.47 -0.84
CA TYR A 245 -4.71 7.03 -0.94
C TYR A 245 -4.65 5.56 -1.34
N SER A 246 -4.06 5.27 -2.50
CA SER A 246 -3.96 3.88 -2.97
C SER A 246 -3.09 3.05 -2.02
N LEU A 247 -3.60 1.86 -1.66
CA LEU A 247 -2.95 0.98 -0.69
C LEU A 247 -1.53 0.57 -1.13
N GLY A 248 -1.29 0.42 -2.44
CA GLY A 248 0.04 0.16 -2.97
C GLY A 248 1.07 1.22 -2.55
N ARG A 249 0.70 2.50 -2.50
CA ARG A 249 1.59 3.59 -2.05
C ARG A 249 1.85 3.52 -0.55
N VAL A 250 0.78 3.28 0.22
CA VAL A 250 0.83 3.20 1.69
C VAL A 250 1.62 1.98 2.15
N VAL A 251 1.61 0.87 1.41
CA VAL A 251 2.33 -0.36 1.76
C VAL A 251 3.83 -0.25 1.45
N LEU A 252 4.21 0.33 0.31
CA LEU A 252 5.60 0.36 -0.15
C LEU A 252 6.60 0.95 0.86
N GLN A 253 6.28 2.09 1.49
CA GLN A 253 7.19 2.75 2.44
C GLN A 253 7.35 1.98 3.76
N PRO A 254 6.28 1.62 4.49
CA PRO A 254 6.34 0.74 5.66
C PRO A 254 7.05 -0.60 5.40
N MET A 255 6.88 -1.20 4.23
CA MET A 255 7.50 -2.50 3.92
C MET A 255 9.03 -2.46 3.97
N VAL A 256 9.67 -1.34 3.62
CA VAL A 256 11.14 -1.19 3.73
C VAL A 256 11.61 -1.44 5.16
N VAL A 257 10.88 -0.92 6.16
CA VAL A 257 11.19 -1.12 7.58
C VAL A 257 10.70 -2.48 8.06
N LEU A 258 9.50 -2.89 7.65
CA LEU A 258 8.85 -4.09 8.18
C LEU A 258 9.43 -5.40 7.63
N ALA A 259 10.17 -5.36 6.51
CA ALA A 259 10.81 -6.54 5.90
C ALA A 259 11.75 -7.29 6.87
N MET A 260 12.48 -6.59 7.76
CA MET A 260 13.31 -7.27 8.77
C MET A 260 12.46 -8.12 9.73
N TYR A 261 11.24 -7.68 10.03
CA TYR A 261 10.35 -8.38 10.95
C TYR A 261 9.68 -9.59 10.29
N PHE A 262 9.54 -9.61 8.96
CA PHE A 262 9.14 -10.82 8.23
C PHE A 262 10.10 -11.98 8.52
N ALA A 263 11.42 -11.76 8.43
CA ALA A 263 12.41 -12.79 8.71
C ALA A 263 12.40 -13.21 10.19
N VAL A 264 12.27 -12.25 11.11
CA VAL A 264 12.15 -12.51 12.56
C VAL A 264 10.91 -13.36 12.87
N GLY A 265 9.77 -13.06 12.26
CA GLY A 265 8.54 -13.84 12.44
C GLY A 265 8.63 -15.25 11.86
N GLY A 266 9.20 -15.40 10.66
CA GLY A 266 9.48 -16.71 10.07
C GLY A 266 10.42 -17.56 10.94
N ALA A 267 11.45 -16.95 11.52
CA ALA A 267 12.33 -17.61 12.47
C ALA A 267 11.60 -18.02 13.75
N ALA A 268 10.72 -17.19 14.28
CA ALA A 268 9.90 -17.51 15.44
C ALA A 268 8.97 -18.70 15.18
N LEU A 269 8.26 -18.70 14.05
CA LEU A 269 7.35 -19.78 13.67
C LEU A 269 8.11 -21.08 13.41
N SER A 270 9.30 -21.01 12.82
CA SER A 270 10.13 -22.19 12.55
C SER A 270 10.45 -23.02 13.78
N LEU A 271 10.59 -22.36 14.93
CA LEU A 271 10.85 -23.01 16.21
C LEU A 271 9.61 -23.75 16.72
N ALA A 272 8.42 -23.19 16.50
CA ALA A 272 7.16 -23.84 16.88
C ALA A 272 6.92 -25.12 16.05
N ILE A 273 7.27 -25.10 14.77
CA ILE A 273 7.07 -26.25 13.86
C ILE A 273 8.32 -27.12 13.68
N ARG A 274 9.39 -26.87 14.45
CA ARG A 274 10.69 -27.59 14.40
C ARG A 274 11.29 -27.70 12.99
N SER A 275 11.20 -26.64 12.20
CA SER A 275 11.77 -26.56 10.84
C SER A 275 12.93 -25.57 10.79
N ARG A 276 13.73 -25.62 9.71
CA ARG A 276 14.78 -24.62 9.48
C ARG A 276 14.12 -23.34 8.95
N TRP A 277 14.30 -22.23 9.67
CA TRP A 277 13.67 -20.94 9.34
C TRP A 277 13.93 -20.45 7.92
N LEU A 278 15.13 -20.68 7.38
CA LEU A 278 15.50 -20.30 6.00
C LEU A 278 14.55 -20.91 4.98
N TRP A 279 14.21 -22.20 5.12
CA TRP A 279 13.31 -22.86 4.18
C TRP A 279 11.90 -22.29 4.23
N LEU A 280 11.40 -21.94 5.42
CA LEU A 280 10.08 -21.30 5.55
C LEU A 280 10.04 -19.91 4.95
N VAL A 281 11.05 -19.09 5.25
CA VAL A 281 11.19 -17.73 4.71
C VAL A 281 11.27 -17.77 3.19
N VAL A 282 12.14 -18.64 2.63
CA VAL A 282 12.30 -18.79 1.18
C VAL A 282 11.01 -19.31 0.53
N LEU A 283 10.35 -20.31 1.12
CA LEU A 283 9.10 -20.85 0.58
C LEU A 283 8.02 -19.76 0.46
N VAL A 284 7.82 -18.97 1.53
CA VAL A 284 6.83 -17.89 1.52
C VAL A 284 7.23 -16.78 0.55
N LEU A 285 8.51 -16.40 0.48
CA LEU A 285 8.99 -15.37 -0.45
C LEU A 285 8.87 -15.80 -1.91
N VAL A 286 9.22 -17.04 -2.24
CA VAL A 286 9.09 -17.58 -3.60
C VAL A 286 7.61 -17.63 -3.99
N ALA A 287 6.74 -18.13 -3.11
CA ALA A 287 5.30 -18.14 -3.36
C ALA A 287 4.75 -16.71 -3.53
N TYR A 288 5.16 -15.77 -2.67
CA TYR A 288 4.77 -14.37 -2.76
C TYR A 288 5.22 -13.73 -4.07
N PHE A 289 6.47 -13.98 -4.47
CA PHE A 289 7.02 -13.52 -5.74
C PHE A 289 6.24 -14.09 -6.93
N LEU A 290 5.98 -15.39 -6.97
CA LEU A 290 5.23 -16.01 -8.07
C LEU A 290 3.78 -15.48 -8.18
N CYS A 291 3.14 -15.18 -7.05
CA CYS A 291 1.81 -14.57 -7.04
C CYS A 291 1.86 -13.12 -7.54
N THR A 292 2.79 -12.32 -7.02
CA THR A 292 2.89 -10.88 -7.33
C THR A 292 3.43 -10.60 -8.73
N ALA A 293 4.30 -11.46 -9.26
CA ALA A 293 4.81 -11.35 -10.61
C ALA A 293 3.79 -11.80 -11.69
N GLY A 294 2.68 -12.44 -11.30
CA GLY A 294 1.70 -12.98 -12.24
C GLY A 294 2.02 -14.39 -12.74
N ALA A 295 3.19 -14.96 -12.42
CA ALA A 295 3.59 -16.29 -12.89
C ALA A 295 2.61 -17.40 -12.45
N LEU A 296 2.07 -17.30 -11.23
CA LEU A 296 1.03 -18.22 -10.78
C LEU A 296 -0.23 -18.14 -11.67
N TYR A 297 -0.59 -16.95 -12.11
CA TYR A 297 -1.77 -16.72 -12.93
C TYR A 297 -1.58 -17.28 -14.35
N GLU A 298 -0.38 -17.21 -14.90
CA GLU A 298 -0.03 -17.84 -16.19
C GLU A 298 -0.17 -19.37 -16.15
N VAL A 299 0.31 -20.02 -15.09
CA VAL A 299 0.25 -21.49 -14.94
C VAL A 299 -1.20 -21.99 -14.98
N PHE A 300 -2.15 -21.17 -14.55
CA PHE A 300 -3.58 -21.49 -14.56
C PHE A 300 -4.33 -20.91 -15.77
N GLY A 301 -3.61 -20.36 -16.77
CA GLY A 301 -4.21 -19.80 -17.99
C GLY A 301 -5.07 -18.56 -17.75
N ARG A 302 -4.80 -17.79 -16.68
CA ARG A 302 -5.56 -16.58 -16.31
C ARG A 302 -4.64 -15.38 -16.18
N SER A 303 -3.90 -15.09 -17.25
CA SER A 303 -2.91 -14.01 -17.24
C SER A 303 -3.50 -12.70 -16.71
N ASN A 304 -2.76 -12.06 -15.82
CA ASN A 304 -3.07 -10.74 -15.28
C ASN A 304 -1.89 -9.76 -15.40
N ASN A 305 -0.87 -10.12 -16.19
CA ASN A 305 0.34 -9.32 -16.31
C ASN A 305 0.80 -9.25 -17.77
N VAL A 306 0.76 -8.02 -18.31
CA VAL A 306 1.24 -7.63 -19.64
C VAL A 306 2.64 -8.18 -19.94
N ALA A 307 3.52 -8.20 -18.95
CA ALA A 307 4.91 -8.59 -19.14
C ALA A 307 5.09 -10.10 -19.40
N LEU A 308 4.12 -10.91 -18.99
CA LEU A 308 4.16 -12.37 -19.16
C LEU A 308 3.30 -12.82 -20.35
N ASN A 309 2.18 -12.15 -20.58
CA ASN A 309 1.28 -12.47 -21.68
C ASN A 309 0.47 -11.23 -22.10
N SER A 310 0.53 -10.91 -23.39
CA SER A 310 -0.19 -9.79 -24.00
C SER A 310 -1.60 -10.14 -24.45
N ASP A 311 -1.94 -11.44 -24.50
CA ASP A 311 -3.05 -11.93 -25.32
C ASP A 311 -4.38 -12.03 -24.57
N MET A 312 -4.43 -11.70 -23.26
CA MET A 312 -5.61 -11.90 -22.43
C MET A 312 -6.25 -10.62 -21.82
N GLU A 313 -7.56 -10.72 -21.66
CA GLU A 313 -8.61 -9.85 -21.08
C GLU A 313 -8.22 -8.88 -19.95
N ALA A 314 -7.32 -9.25 -19.04
CA ALA A 314 -6.86 -8.36 -17.95
C ALA A 314 -5.85 -7.29 -18.41
N THR A 315 -5.31 -7.49 -19.62
CA THR A 315 -4.25 -6.71 -20.28
C THR A 315 -4.82 -5.79 -21.36
N ALA A 316 -6.08 -6.02 -21.75
CA ALA A 316 -6.73 -5.39 -22.89
C ALA A 316 -6.91 -3.88 -22.74
N THR A 317 -7.00 -3.36 -21.52
CA THR A 317 -7.05 -1.92 -21.28
C THR A 317 -5.66 -1.29 -21.47
N GLY A 318 -4.56 -1.91 -21.04
CA GLY A 318 -3.23 -1.28 -21.13
C GLY A 318 -2.57 -1.28 -22.52
N ILE A 319 -3.11 -2.01 -23.50
CA ILE A 319 -2.49 -2.23 -24.81
C ILE A 319 -3.39 -1.68 -25.90
N ILE A 320 -2.90 -0.68 -26.64
CA ILE A 320 -3.52 -0.24 -27.89
C ILE A 320 -3.14 -1.24 -28.98
N ARG A 321 -4.13 -1.92 -29.57
CA ARG A 321 -3.90 -2.84 -30.68
C ARG A 321 -3.92 -2.12 -32.02
N ASP A 322 -3.30 -2.74 -33.02
CA ASP A 322 -3.29 -2.26 -34.40
C ASP A 322 -4.70 -2.05 -34.96
N GLN A 323 -5.63 -2.94 -34.62
CA GLN A 323 -7.04 -2.87 -35.02
C GLN A 323 -7.70 -1.59 -34.49
N ASP A 324 -7.46 -1.27 -33.22
CA ASP A 324 -8.01 -0.08 -32.56
C ASP A 324 -7.42 1.20 -33.16
N SER A 325 -6.09 1.22 -33.39
CA SER A 325 -5.42 2.35 -34.03
C SER A 325 -5.93 2.59 -35.46
N ARG A 326 -6.15 1.53 -36.24
CA ARG A 326 -6.67 1.65 -37.62
C ARG A 326 -8.13 2.11 -37.63
N ALA A 327 -8.95 1.60 -36.72
CA ALA A 327 -10.36 2.00 -36.59
C ALA A 327 -10.48 3.46 -36.15
N ALA A 328 -9.69 3.90 -35.16
CA ALA A 328 -9.66 5.29 -34.71
C ALA A 328 -9.22 6.26 -35.83
N LYS A 329 -8.20 5.89 -36.62
CA LYS A 329 -7.76 6.67 -37.79
C LYS A 329 -8.82 6.73 -38.87
N TRP A 330 -9.42 5.58 -39.21
CA TRP A 330 -10.51 5.50 -40.17
C TRP A 330 -11.68 6.40 -39.76
N LEU A 331 -12.04 6.40 -38.48
CA LEU A 331 -13.12 7.23 -37.96
C LEU A 331 -12.78 8.73 -38.01
N SER A 332 -11.52 9.10 -37.78
CA SER A 332 -11.09 10.50 -37.96
C SER A 332 -11.07 10.94 -39.43
N GLU A 333 -10.77 10.04 -40.36
CA GLU A 333 -10.66 10.36 -41.79
C GLU A 333 -12.00 10.36 -42.51
N THR A 334 -12.93 9.49 -42.09
CA THR A 334 -14.21 9.26 -42.77
C THR A 334 -15.42 9.74 -41.97
N GLY A 335 -15.27 9.93 -40.65
CA GLY A 335 -16.34 10.38 -39.77
C GLY A 335 -16.67 11.85 -39.96
N THR A 336 -17.95 12.20 -39.85
CA THR A 336 -18.43 13.58 -39.89
C THR A 336 -17.88 14.38 -38.70
N ALA A 337 -17.29 15.55 -38.94
CA ALA A 337 -16.55 16.31 -37.93
C ALA A 337 -17.40 16.81 -36.74
N ASP A 338 -18.72 16.92 -36.92
CA ASP A 338 -19.65 17.43 -35.90
C ASP A 338 -20.41 16.32 -35.17
N GLU A 339 -20.23 15.06 -35.56
CA GLU A 339 -20.93 13.93 -34.95
C GLU A 339 -20.17 13.40 -33.72
N THR A 340 -20.95 13.04 -32.69
CA THR A 340 -20.50 12.40 -31.46
C THR A 340 -20.10 10.96 -31.73
N VAL A 341 -19.04 10.50 -31.06
CA VAL A 341 -18.58 9.12 -31.04
C VAL A 341 -18.88 8.54 -29.66
N TYR A 342 -19.87 7.66 -29.60
CA TYR A 342 -20.23 6.92 -28.41
C TYR A 342 -19.34 5.69 -28.25
N THR A 343 -18.83 5.47 -27.05
CA THR A 343 -17.93 4.35 -26.77
C THR A 343 -17.96 3.96 -25.29
N GLY A 344 -17.18 2.96 -24.91
CA GLY A 344 -16.99 2.53 -23.54
C GLY A 344 -16.07 3.47 -22.76
N SER A 345 -15.68 3.03 -21.57
CA SER A 345 -14.94 3.86 -20.62
C SER A 345 -13.43 3.99 -20.90
N TYR A 346 -12.86 3.21 -21.82
CA TYR A 346 -11.39 3.09 -21.99
C TYR A 346 -10.89 3.46 -23.40
N GLU A 347 -11.80 3.47 -24.36
CA GLU A 347 -11.60 3.80 -25.76
C GLU A 347 -11.38 5.30 -26.04
N PRO A 348 -11.81 6.28 -25.21
CA PRO A 348 -11.57 7.70 -25.44
C PRO A 348 -10.10 8.06 -25.57
N GLU A 349 -9.25 7.46 -24.75
CA GLU A 349 -7.80 7.64 -24.82
C GLU A 349 -7.24 7.13 -26.16
N ILE A 350 -7.81 6.04 -26.69
CA ILE A 350 -7.42 5.47 -27.99
C ILE A 350 -7.89 6.40 -29.12
N LEU A 351 -9.15 6.79 -29.12
CA LEU A 351 -9.72 7.68 -30.14
C LEU A 351 -9.02 9.04 -30.20
N ALA A 352 -8.72 9.62 -29.04
CA ALA A 352 -7.99 10.88 -28.96
C ALA A 352 -6.52 10.73 -29.37
N SER A 353 -5.82 9.69 -28.91
CA SER A 353 -4.38 9.54 -29.17
C SER A 353 -4.05 8.98 -30.55
N GLN A 354 -4.84 8.01 -31.05
CA GLN A 354 -4.60 7.33 -32.32
C GLN A 354 -5.33 7.98 -33.48
N GLY A 355 -6.57 8.42 -33.25
CA GLY A 355 -7.41 9.08 -34.25
C GLY A 355 -7.27 10.60 -34.24
N GLY A 356 -6.74 11.22 -33.19
CA GLY A 356 -6.75 12.70 -33.08
C GLY A 356 -8.15 13.27 -32.92
N ILE A 357 -9.12 12.46 -32.51
CA ILE A 357 -10.51 12.88 -32.33
C ILE A 357 -10.59 13.75 -31.07
N SER A 358 -11.23 14.91 -31.21
CA SER A 358 -11.42 15.85 -30.10
C SER A 358 -12.13 15.16 -28.92
N PRO A 359 -11.62 15.25 -27.68
CA PRO A 359 -12.28 14.69 -26.50
C PRO A 359 -13.72 15.21 -26.30
N PHE A 360 -14.04 16.40 -26.80
CA PHE A 360 -15.39 16.97 -26.75
C PHE A 360 -16.41 16.25 -27.64
N ARG A 361 -15.95 15.42 -28.58
CA ARG A 361 -16.78 14.61 -29.47
C ARG A 361 -16.93 13.18 -28.99
N ILE A 362 -16.25 12.79 -27.92
CA ILE A 362 -16.24 11.41 -27.44
C ILE A 362 -17.15 11.33 -26.22
N ASP A 363 -18.15 10.47 -26.30
CA ASP A 363 -19.09 10.20 -25.22
C ASP A 363 -18.88 8.78 -24.67
N GLN A 364 -18.57 8.68 -23.38
CA GLN A 364 -18.32 7.43 -22.66
C GLN A 364 -19.60 6.77 -22.12
N GLN A 365 -20.76 7.37 -22.38
CA GLN A 365 -22.03 6.97 -21.79
C GLN A 365 -22.81 6.01 -22.70
N LEU A 366 -22.17 5.24 -23.58
CA LEU A 366 -22.86 4.30 -24.46
C LEU A 366 -23.81 3.35 -23.70
N VAL A 367 -23.34 2.79 -22.59
CA VAL A 367 -24.13 1.88 -21.75
C VAL A 367 -25.27 2.60 -21.05
N GLU A 368 -25.00 3.76 -20.46
CA GLU A 368 -26.03 4.55 -19.77
C GLU A 368 -27.08 5.10 -20.74
N ALA A 369 -26.67 5.49 -21.94
CA ALA A 369 -27.54 5.91 -23.02
C ALA A 369 -28.48 4.78 -23.44
N HIS A 370 -27.96 3.56 -23.61
CA HIS A 370 -28.78 2.39 -23.93
C HIS A 370 -29.80 2.09 -22.83
N GLU A 371 -29.38 2.02 -21.57
CA GLU A 371 -30.26 1.71 -20.43
C GLU A 371 -31.38 2.73 -20.24
N LYS A 372 -31.11 4.00 -20.55
CA LYS A 372 -32.09 5.09 -20.45
C LYS A 372 -32.91 5.28 -21.73
N GLY A 373 -32.66 4.48 -22.77
CA GLY A 373 -33.31 4.61 -24.06
C GLY A 373 -33.02 5.95 -24.75
N TRP A 374 -31.84 6.53 -24.50
CA TRP A 374 -31.40 7.73 -25.20
C TRP A 374 -31.01 7.39 -26.64
N ASP A 375 -31.35 8.28 -27.55
CA ASP A 375 -31.00 8.13 -28.95
C ASP A 375 -29.53 8.52 -29.16
N THR A 376 -28.70 7.55 -29.57
CA THR A 376 -27.29 7.75 -29.86
C THR A 376 -27.12 8.20 -31.31
N GLN A 377 -27.42 9.47 -31.59
CA GLN A 377 -27.25 10.08 -32.90
C GLN A 377 -25.75 10.35 -33.17
N GLY A 378 -25.07 9.44 -33.86
CA GLY A 378 -23.66 9.56 -34.19
C GLY A 378 -23.00 8.21 -34.51
N TYR A 379 -21.70 8.12 -34.26
CA TYR A 379 -20.96 6.87 -34.42
C TYR A 379 -20.89 6.11 -33.10
N ILE A 380 -20.97 4.78 -33.16
CA ILE A 380 -20.65 3.91 -32.02
C ILE A 380 -19.33 3.22 -32.33
N TYR A 381 -18.31 3.45 -31.50
CA TYR A 381 -17.00 2.82 -31.59
C TYR A 381 -16.87 1.69 -30.56
N LEU A 382 -16.57 0.49 -31.03
CA LEU A 382 -16.27 -0.69 -30.23
C LEU A 382 -14.82 -1.13 -30.49
N GLY A 383 -14.01 -1.17 -29.45
CA GLY A 383 -12.63 -1.61 -29.53
C GLY A 383 -12.50 -3.13 -29.42
N TYR A 384 -11.27 -3.61 -29.30
CA TYR A 384 -10.99 -5.05 -29.21
C TYR A 384 -11.56 -5.69 -27.96
N LEU A 385 -11.62 -4.96 -26.84
CA LEU A 385 -12.21 -5.48 -25.62
C LEU A 385 -13.68 -5.83 -25.84
N GLU A 386 -14.44 -4.97 -26.51
CA GLU A 386 -15.84 -5.16 -26.80
C GLU A 386 -16.05 -6.24 -27.86
N VAL A 387 -15.30 -6.18 -28.96
CA VAL A 387 -15.52 -7.02 -30.14
C VAL A 387 -15.04 -8.45 -29.93
N VAL A 388 -13.86 -8.63 -29.32
CA VAL A 388 -13.25 -9.95 -29.12
C VAL A 388 -13.44 -10.44 -27.68
N GLY A 389 -13.36 -9.52 -26.71
CA GLY A 389 -13.58 -9.86 -25.30
C GLY A 389 -15.06 -10.04 -24.94
N GLY A 390 -15.99 -9.43 -25.69
CA GLY A 390 -17.43 -9.57 -25.46
C GLY A 390 -17.94 -8.81 -24.24
N GLU A 391 -17.14 -7.91 -23.67
CA GLU A 391 -17.50 -7.09 -22.51
C GLU A 391 -17.18 -5.62 -22.80
N ILE A 392 -18.01 -4.72 -22.28
CA ILE A 392 -17.73 -3.27 -22.24
C ILE A 392 -17.57 -2.81 -20.78
N ILE A 393 -16.72 -1.82 -20.57
CA ILE A 393 -16.57 -1.19 -19.25
C ILE A 393 -17.44 0.08 -19.19
N ALA A 394 -18.34 0.14 -18.22
CA ALA A 394 -19.21 1.28 -17.95
C ALA A 394 -18.85 1.93 -16.60
N TYR A 395 -18.64 3.24 -16.57
CA TYR A 395 -18.55 3.99 -15.31
C TYR A 395 -19.96 4.29 -14.77
N ARG A 396 -20.35 3.60 -13.70
CA ARG A 396 -21.53 3.95 -12.91
C ARG A 396 -21.13 4.77 -11.68
N SER A 397 -22.13 5.25 -10.95
CA SER A 397 -21.96 5.94 -9.65
C SER A 397 -21.22 5.13 -8.59
N ARG A 398 -21.06 3.80 -8.77
CA ARG A 398 -20.29 2.90 -7.88
C ARG A 398 -18.89 2.55 -8.40
N GLY A 399 -18.47 3.10 -9.54
CA GLY A 399 -17.19 2.81 -10.20
C GLY A 399 -17.38 2.10 -11.55
N ALA A 400 -16.27 1.63 -12.11
CA ALA A 400 -16.25 0.88 -13.35
C ALA A 400 -16.85 -0.52 -13.14
N GLU A 401 -17.83 -0.87 -13.96
CA GLU A 401 -18.48 -2.19 -14.03
C GLU A 401 -18.30 -2.79 -15.42
N ARG A 402 -18.20 -4.12 -15.49
CA ARG A 402 -18.17 -4.85 -16.76
C ARG A 402 -19.58 -5.28 -17.12
N VAL A 403 -19.99 -4.96 -18.34
CA VAL A 403 -21.30 -5.30 -18.89
C VAL A 403 -21.09 -6.18 -20.11
N ASP A 404 -21.85 -7.27 -20.21
CA ASP A 404 -21.77 -8.19 -21.34
C ASP A 404 -22.31 -7.49 -22.60
N MET A 405 -21.60 -7.61 -23.72
CA MET A 405 -21.99 -6.99 -24.99
C MET A 405 -23.35 -7.47 -25.51
N THR A 406 -23.83 -8.64 -25.08
CA THR A 406 -25.17 -9.13 -25.38
C THR A 406 -26.27 -8.23 -24.83
N GLU A 407 -26.02 -7.53 -23.72
CA GLU A 407 -26.96 -6.55 -23.16
C GLU A 407 -27.08 -5.29 -24.03
N LEU A 408 -26.06 -4.99 -24.84
CA LEU A 408 -26.04 -3.86 -25.78
C LEU A 408 -26.52 -4.20 -27.19
N ALA A 409 -26.99 -5.43 -27.43
CA ALA A 409 -27.50 -5.83 -28.73
C ALA A 409 -28.60 -4.90 -29.23
N GLY A 410 -29.43 -4.36 -28.32
CA GLY A 410 -30.48 -3.39 -28.65
C GLY A 410 -29.96 -2.03 -29.12
N ALA A 411 -28.83 -1.56 -28.58
CA ALA A 411 -28.19 -0.31 -29.00
C ALA A 411 -27.64 -0.42 -30.44
N LEU A 412 -27.16 -1.61 -30.80
CA LEU A 412 -26.57 -1.87 -32.12
C LEU A 412 -27.62 -2.23 -33.18
N ALA A 413 -28.79 -2.74 -32.79
CA ALA A 413 -29.82 -3.24 -33.72
C ALA A 413 -30.37 -2.18 -34.69
N GLY A 414 -30.32 -0.89 -34.31
CA GLY A 414 -30.74 0.23 -35.16
C GLY A 414 -29.63 0.84 -36.02
N SER A 415 -28.38 0.38 -35.86
CA SER A 415 -27.20 0.98 -36.47
C SER A 415 -26.57 0.04 -37.51
N ASN A 416 -26.04 0.59 -38.59
CA ASN A 416 -25.32 -0.15 -39.61
C ASN A 416 -23.84 -0.21 -39.27
N LYS A 417 -23.25 -1.40 -39.37
CA LYS A 417 -21.79 -1.56 -39.28
C LYS A 417 -21.14 -0.94 -40.52
N VAL A 418 -20.38 0.13 -40.31
CA VAL A 418 -19.71 0.90 -41.38
C VAL A 418 -18.21 0.59 -41.47
N TYR A 419 -17.63 0.00 -40.42
CA TYR A 419 -16.23 -0.45 -40.40
C TYR A 419 -16.04 -1.70 -39.53
N ALA A 420 -15.12 -2.58 -39.94
CA ALA A 420 -14.69 -3.73 -39.16
C ALA A 420 -13.23 -4.10 -39.45
N SER A 421 -12.44 -4.38 -38.41
CA SER A 421 -11.01 -4.75 -38.51
C SER A 421 -10.65 -6.08 -37.82
N ASN A 422 -11.59 -7.02 -37.71
CA ASN A 422 -11.42 -8.31 -37.01
C ASN A 422 -10.94 -8.15 -35.55
N GLY A 423 -11.35 -7.05 -34.92
CA GLY A 423 -10.89 -6.65 -33.60
C GLY A 423 -11.30 -5.23 -33.21
N SER A 424 -11.88 -4.43 -34.11
CA SER A 424 -12.60 -3.21 -33.73
C SER A 424 -13.72 -3.01 -34.75
N GLU A 425 -14.79 -2.34 -34.33
CA GLU A 425 -15.98 -2.12 -35.16
C GLU A 425 -16.52 -0.69 -34.97
N VAL A 426 -17.08 -0.13 -36.04
CA VAL A 426 -17.78 1.14 -35.99
C VAL A 426 -19.17 0.99 -36.58
N TYR A 427 -20.17 1.53 -35.88
CA TYR A 427 -21.57 1.55 -36.29
C TYR A 427 -22.06 2.99 -36.48
N ARG A 428 -23.08 3.16 -37.33
CA ARG A 428 -23.77 4.43 -37.59
C ARG A 428 -25.24 4.23 -37.87
#